data_AF-A0A956ZCU0-F1
#
_entry.id   AF-A0A956ZCU0-F1
#
_cell.length_a   1.000
_cell.length_b   1.000
_cell.length_c   1.000
_cell.angle_alpha   90.00
_cell.angle_beta   90.00
_cell.angle_gamma   90.00
#
_symmetry.space_group_name_H-M   'P 1'
#
loop_
_entity.id
_entity.type
_entity.pdbx_description
1 polymer ?
#
loop_
_entity_poly.entity_id
_entity_poly.type
_entity_poly.pdbx_seq_one_letter_code
_entity_poly.pdbx_strand_id
1 'polypeptide(L)'
;MVAVLSLVPFLLGSPCQAGTPDKNAAKKGKTRLELANEVFKLTGTEAELKKTAGELIKIQVKSSKVAELARFLKKDKYSTDNFTKAMAEVLEKDLDLVGELHATFAAEYAKSFNEKELKTMIDYYQSPAGKKGMKIGPQFEKDIVNMKRSRLEPMVDKTYREALSQAGIAVGKAGGKAK
;
A
#
# COMPACT_ATOMS: atom_id res chain seq x y z
N MET A 1 -6.12 -4.01 -0.16
CA MET A 1 -5.51 -3.22 -1.26
C MET A 1 -5.12 -1.85 -0.71
N VAL A 2 -4.03 -1.82 0.04
CA VAL A 2 -3.46 -0.59 0.61
C VAL A 2 -2.50 -0.03 -0.44
N ALA A 3 -2.80 1.16 -0.93
CA ALA A 3 -2.04 1.83 -1.96
C ALA A 3 -0.73 2.36 -1.36
N VAL A 4 0.33 1.57 -1.45
CA VAL A 4 1.71 2.04 -1.26
C VAL A 4 2.23 2.74 -2.54
N LEU A 5 1.35 3.05 -3.49
CA LEU A 5 1.72 3.42 -4.87
C LEU A 5 1.48 4.89 -5.28
N SER A 6 1.07 5.80 -4.38
CA SER A 6 0.71 7.18 -4.79
C SER A 6 1.66 8.30 -4.34
N LEU A 7 2.80 8.01 -3.69
CA LEU A 7 3.75 9.06 -3.27
C LEU A 7 4.79 9.41 -4.34
N VAL A 8 4.33 9.73 -5.55
CA VAL A 8 5.14 10.47 -6.54
C VAL A 8 4.46 11.81 -6.83
N PRO A 9 4.82 12.90 -6.14
CA PRO A 9 4.46 14.23 -6.60
C PRO A 9 5.39 14.62 -7.75
N PHE A 10 4.81 14.65 -8.95
CA PHE A 10 4.95 15.73 -9.92
C PHE A 10 6.39 16.29 -10.12
N LEU A 11 7.16 15.63 -10.98
CA LEU A 11 8.35 16.21 -11.61
C LEU A 11 7.91 17.24 -12.66
N LEU A 12 7.67 18.48 -12.23
CA LEU A 12 7.75 19.63 -13.13
C LEU A 12 9.19 20.13 -13.17
N GLY A 13 9.76 20.07 -14.37
CA GLY A 13 11.15 20.34 -14.64
C GLY A 13 11.58 21.76 -14.28
N SER A 14 12.80 21.85 -13.81
CA SER A 14 13.64 23.05 -13.94
C SER A 14 15.06 22.58 -14.29
N PRO A 15 15.65 23.05 -15.39
CA PRO A 15 17.03 22.76 -15.73
C PRO A 15 17.91 23.79 -15.02
N CYS A 16 18.73 23.38 -14.05
CA CYS A 16 19.77 24.28 -13.54
C CYS A 16 21.03 23.56 -13.06
N GLN A 17 22.03 23.70 -13.91
CA GLN A 17 23.44 24.03 -13.64
C GLN A 17 24.27 23.06 -12.80
N ALA A 18 25.19 22.42 -13.51
CA ALA A 18 26.35 21.74 -12.97
C ALA A 18 27.27 22.75 -12.25
N GLY A 19 27.18 22.77 -10.93
CA GLY A 19 28.20 23.35 -10.06
C GLY A 19 29.35 22.35 -9.86
N THR A 20 30.58 22.87 -9.89
CA THR A 20 31.85 22.16 -9.74
C THR A 20 31.98 21.41 -8.41
N PRO A 21 32.79 20.33 -8.34
CA PRO A 21 32.95 19.54 -7.13
C PRO A 21 33.85 20.25 -6.11
N ASP A 22 33.27 20.57 -4.96
CA ASP A 22 33.99 21.06 -3.79
C ASP A 22 34.86 19.94 -3.19
N LYS A 23 36.17 20.18 -3.16
CA LYS A 23 37.17 19.31 -2.56
C LYS A 23 37.41 19.77 -1.12
N ASN A 24 36.51 19.47 -0.18
CA ASN A 24 36.80 19.37 1.26
C ASN A 24 35.52 19.19 2.09
N ALA A 25 35.16 17.94 2.42
CA ALA A 25 34.50 17.59 3.68
C ALA A 25 34.30 16.07 3.76
N ALA A 26 35.27 15.35 4.30
CA ALA A 26 35.03 14.00 4.82
C ALA A 26 34.24 14.07 6.15
N LYS A 27 33.04 14.66 6.13
CA LYS A 27 31.98 14.24 7.05
C LYS A 27 31.41 12.98 6.41
N LYS A 28 31.51 11.83 7.08
CA LYS A 28 30.90 10.58 6.62
C LYS A 28 29.39 10.82 6.56
N GLY A 29 28.90 11.26 5.40
CA GLY A 29 27.49 11.53 5.16
C GLY A 29 26.70 10.24 5.32
N LYS A 30 25.42 10.36 5.69
CA LYS A 30 24.51 9.22 5.68
C LYS A 30 24.50 8.60 4.29
N THR A 31 24.64 7.28 4.23
CA THR A 31 24.50 6.49 3.01
C THR A 31 23.08 6.64 2.44
N ARG A 32 22.90 6.34 1.16
CA ARG A 32 21.56 6.32 0.53
C ARG A 32 20.59 5.39 1.25
N LEU A 33 21.08 4.24 1.74
CA LEU A 33 20.25 3.31 2.49
C LEU A 33 19.82 3.89 3.84
N GLU A 34 20.71 4.59 4.55
CA GLU A 34 20.35 5.27 5.80
C GLU A 34 19.33 6.40 5.58
N LEU A 35 19.49 7.18 4.50
CA LEU A 35 18.52 8.22 4.14
C LEU A 35 17.17 7.62 3.70
N ALA A 36 17.18 6.52 2.95
CA ALA A 36 15.95 5.81 2.55
C ALA A 36 15.20 5.25 3.77
N ASN A 37 15.92 4.68 4.74
CA ASN A 37 15.34 4.26 6.03
C ASN A 37 14.73 5.44 6.79
N GLU A 38 15.34 6.63 6.72
CA GLU A 38 14.80 7.82 7.37
C GLU A 38 13.53 8.34 6.67
N VAL A 39 13.51 8.37 5.33
CA VAL A 39 12.28 8.64 4.57
C VAL A 39 11.19 7.66 4.99
N PHE A 40 11.50 6.37 5.01
CA PHE A 40 10.53 5.34 5.37
C PHE A 40 10.00 5.51 6.80
N LYS A 41 10.84 5.83 7.78
CA LYS A 41 10.39 6.12 9.15
C LYS A 41 9.46 7.33 9.26
N LEU A 42 9.60 8.29 8.35
CA LEU A 42 8.74 9.48 8.32
C LEU A 42 7.39 9.20 7.66
N THR A 43 7.36 8.36 6.62
CA THR A 43 6.17 8.14 5.78
C THR A 43 5.43 6.84 6.05
N GLY A 44 6.14 5.79 6.45
CA GLY A 44 5.62 4.46 6.69
C GLY A 44 5.33 4.24 8.16
N THR A 45 4.05 4.06 8.51
CA THR A 45 3.71 3.68 9.87
C THR A 45 3.96 2.19 10.08
N GLU A 46 4.55 1.82 11.21
CA GLU A 46 4.70 0.41 11.61
C GLU A 46 3.35 -0.34 11.59
N ALA A 47 2.25 0.39 11.88
CA ALA A 47 0.89 -0.14 11.80
C ALA A 47 0.48 -0.53 10.36
N GLU A 48 0.84 0.26 9.34
CA GLU A 48 0.57 -0.07 7.94
C GLU A 48 1.41 -1.25 7.45
N LEU A 49 2.66 -1.35 7.90
CA LEU A 49 3.49 -2.51 7.63
C LEU A 49 2.89 -3.78 8.25
N LYS A 50 2.49 -3.73 9.53
CA LYS A 50 1.81 -4.85 10.20
C LYS A 50 0.54 -5.26 9.46
N LYS A 51 -0.26 -4.28 9.02
CA LYS A 51 -1.47 -4.55 8.22
C LYS A 51 -1.11 -5.22 6.89
N THR A 52 -0.10 -4.72 6.20
CA THR A 52 0.36 -5.26 4.90
C THR A 52 0.89 -6.67 5.07
N ALA A 53 1.73 -6.92 6.09
CA ALA A 53 2.23 -8.24 6.43
C ALA A 53 1.07 -9.22 6.71
N GLY A 54 0.08 -8.82 7.52
CA GLY A 54 -1.09 -9.65 7.78
C GLY A 54 -1.96 -9.91 6.53
N GLU A 55 -2.08 -8.94 5.62
CA GLU A 55 -2.74 -9.16 4.32
C GLU A 55 -1.96 -10.15 3.44
N LEU A 56 -0.64 -10.04 3.36
CA LEU A 56 0.23 -10.95 2.60
C LEU A 56 0.18 -12.38 3.15
N ILE A 57 0.24 -12.56 4.47
CA ILE A 57 0.06 -13.86 5.12
C ILE A 57 -1.30 -14.45 4.76
N LYS A 58 -2.39 -13.68 4.86
CA LYS A 58 -3.73 -14.17 4.50
C LYS A 58 -3.83 -14.56 3.03
N ILE A 59 -3.20 -13.81 2.13
CA ILE A 59 -3.16 -14.15 0.71
C ILE A 59 -2.39 -15.45 0.52
N GLN A 60 -1.20 -15.57 1.10
CA GLN A 60 -0.33 -16.75 0.95
C GLN A 60 -0.97 -18.00 1.54
N VAL A 61 -1.61 -17.91 2.71
CA VAL A 61 -2.32 -19.02 3.34
C VAL A 61 -3.53 -19.46 2.49
N LYS A 62 -4.21 -18.53 1.81
CA LYS A 62 -5.33 -18.83 0.91
C LYS A 62 -4.90 -19.34 -0.47
N SER A 63 -3.75 -18.90 -0.98
CA SER A 63 -3.23 -19.24 -2.30
C SER A 63 -2.34 -20.49 -2.31
N SER A 64 -1.86 -20.95 -1.16
CA SER A 64 -0.92 -22.06 -1.03
C SER A 64 -1.57 -23.43 -0.79
N LYS A 65 -0.72 -24.47 -0.78
CA LYS A 65 -0.99 -25.84 -0.33
C LYS A 65 -1.71 -25.95 1.02
N VAL A 66 -1.80 -24.87 1.81
CA VAL A 66 -2.60 -24.79 3.04
C VAL A 66 -4.09 -24.94 2.76
N ALA A 67 -4.63 -24.31 1.71
CA ALA A 67 -6.04 -24.51 1.33
C ALA A 67 -6.30 -25.95 0.87
N GLU A 68 -5.29 -26.60 0.29
CA GLU A 68 -5.31 -28.01 -0.11
C GLU A 68 -5.23 -28.94 1.10
N LEU A 69 -4.33 -28.67 2.06
CA LEU A 69 -4.22 -29.36 3.35
C LEU A 69 -5.51 -29.23 4.16
N ALA A 70 -6.13 -28.05 4.17
CA ALA A 70 -7.39 -27.80 4.88
C ALA A 70 -8.57 -28.55 4.25
N ARG A 71 -8.55 -28.81 2.93
CA ARG A 71 -9.50 -29.72 2.27
C ARG A 71 -9.25 -31.18 2.64
N PHE A 72 -8.00 -31.60 2.81
CA PHE A 72 -7.66 -32.93 3.34
C PHE A 72 -8.16 -33.11 4.78
N LEU A 73 -8.00 -32.08 5.63
CA LEU A 73 -8.44 -32.08 7.03
C LEU A 73 -9.96 -31.96 7.22
N LYS A 74 -10.74 -31.62 6.18
CA LYS A 74 -12.22 -31.71 6.25
C LYS A 74 -12.72 -33.12 6.52
N LYS A 75 -11.93 -34.17 6.20
CA LYS A 75 -12.25 -35.54 6.62
C LYS A 75 -12.31 -35.68 8.15
N ASP A 76 -11.63 -34.81 8.90
CA ASP A 76 -11.48 -34.88 10.35
C ASP A 76 -12.28 -33.79 11.12
N LYS A 77 -13.32 -33.21 10.50
CA LYS A 77 -14.17 -32.13 11.07
C LYS A 77 -13.44 -30.83 11.44
N TYR A 78 -12.23 -30.60 10.94
CA TYR A 78 -11.51 -29.36 11.22
C TYR A 78 -12.00 -28.21 10.33
N SER A 79 -12.29 -27.05 10.93
CA SER A 79 -12.70 -25.85 10.18
C SER A 79 -11.51 -25.28 9.41
N THR A 80 -11.67 -25.10 8.11
CA THR A 80 -10.69 -24.45 7.22
C THR A 80 -10.32 -23.04 7.71
N ASP A 81 -11.26 -22.35 8.35
CA ASP A 81 -11.04 -21.00 8.87
C ASP A 81 -10.18 -21.03 10.13
N ASN A 82 -10.38 -22.02 11.00
CA ASN A 82 -9.56 -22.19 12.20
C ASN A 82 -8.11 -22.56 11.84
N PHE A 83 -7.92 -23.41 10.81
CA PHE A 83 -6.59 -23.75 10.32
C PHE A 83 -5.89 -22.54 9.67
N THR A 84 -6.60 -21.80 8.82
CA THR A 84 -6.11 -20.56 8.19
C THR A 84 -5.67 -19.55 9.25
N LYS A 85 -6.47 -19.39 10.31
CA LYS A 85 -6.18 -18.48 11.42
C LYS A 85 -4.95 -18.94 12.22
N ALA A 86 -4.89 -20.22 12.60
CA ALA A 86 -3.75 -20.77 13.34
C ALA A 86 -2.44 -20.65 12.54
N MET A 87 -2.49 -20.92 11.23
CA MET A 87 -1.31 -20.77 10.36
C MET A 87 -0.89 -19.31 10.23
N ALA A 88 -1.85 -18.38 10.12
CA ALA A 88 -1.53 -16.95 10.11
C ALA A 88 -0.85 -16.52 11.42
N GLU A 89 -1.35 -16.98 12.58
CA GLU A 89 -0.75 -16.67 13.89
C GLU A 89 0.66 -17.25 14.06
N VAL A 90 0.96 -18.43 13.49
CA VAL A 90 2.32 -19.00 13.48
C VAL A 90 3.24 -18.16 12.60
N LEU A 91 2.80 -17.86 11.37
CA LEU A 91 3.60 -17.07 10.43
C LEU A 91 3.84 -15.63 10.92
N GLU A 92 2.88 -15.02 11.62
CA GLU A 92 3.07 -13.70 12.25
C GLU A 92 4.10 -13.70 13.38
N LYS A 93 4.32 -14.84 14.06
CA LYS A 93 5.30 -14.97 15.16
C LYS A 93 6.69 -15.33 14.66
N ASP A 94 6.76 -16.21 13.68
CA ASP A 94 8.02 -16.82 13.25
C ASP A 94 8.69 -16.04 12.12
N LEU A 95 7.93 -15.23 11.37
CA LEU A 95 8.47 -14.39 10.30
C LEU A 95 8.47 -12.93 10.73
N ASP A 96 9.66 -12.32 10.74
CA ASP A 96 9.80 -10.86 10.83
C ASP A 96 9.45 -10.20 9.48
N LEU A 97 8.22 -10.42 9.00
CA LEU A 97 7.74 -9.84 7.74
C LEU A 97 7.69 -8.32 7.81
N VAL A 98 7.53 -7.74 9.00
CA VAL A 98 7.56 -6.28 9.18
C VAL A 98 8.97 -5.76 8.91
N GLY A 99 10.00 -6.39 9.50
CA GLY A 99 11.40 -6.07 9.24
C GLY A 99 11.79 -6.29 7.77
N GLU A 100 11.38 -7.41 7.17
CA GLU A 100 11.65 -7.72 5.77
C GLU A 100 10.99 -6.72 4.80
N LEU A 101 9.72 -6.38 5.03
CA LEU A 101 9.04 -5.36 4.23
C LEU A 101 9.72 -4.00 4.37
N HIS A 102 10.09 -3.61 5.60
CA HIS A 102 10.82 -2.36 5.83
C HIS A 102 12.15 -2.35 5.07
N ALA A 103 12.96 -3.40 5.20
CA ALA A 103 14.24 -3.52 4.49
C ALA A 103 14.06 -3.45 2.97
N THR A 104 13.04 -4.15 2.45
CA THR A 104 12.69 -4.13 1.02
C THR A 104 12.33 -2.73 0.55
N PHE A 105 11.45 -2.02 1.26
CA PHE A 105 11.10 -0.64 0.90
C PHE A 105 12.30 0.29 0.96
N ALA A 106 13.10 0.24 2.03
CA ALA A 106 14.30 1.08 2.15
C ALA A 106 15.30 0.81 1.00
N ALA A 107 15.49 -0.45 0.61
CA ALA A 107 16.35 -0.81 -0.51
C ALA A 107 15.81 -0.26 -1.85
N GLU A 108 14.52 -0.38 -2.11
CA GLU A 108 13.89 0.15 -3.34
C GLU A 108 13.97 1.68 -3.41
N TYR A 109 13.80 2.38 -2.29
CA TYR A 109 14.02 3.84 -2.21
C TYR A 109 15.49 4.21 -2.50
N ALA A 110 16.45 3.51 -1.87
CA ALA A 110 17.87 3.79 -2.06
C ALA A 110 18.34 3.52 -3.51
N LYS A 111 17.69 2.58 -4.20
CA LYS A 111 17.91 2.26 -5.61
C LYS A 111 17.29 3.28 -6.55
N SER A 112 16.08 3.74 -6.23
CA SER A 112 15.27 4.59 -7.12
C SER A 112 15.60 6.07 -7.02
N PHE A 113 16.12 6.53 -5.88
CA PHE A 113 16.42 7.94 -5.61
C PHE A 113 17.90 8.16 -5.31
N ASN A 114 18.42 9.30 -5.74
CA ASN A 114 19.75 9.76 -5.36
C ASN A 114 19.75 10.42 -3.97
N GLU A 115 20.95 10.73 -3.46
CA GLU A 115 21.13 11.28 -2.11
C GLU A 115 20.42 12.63 -1.91
N LYS A 116 20.45 13.50 -2.92
CA LYS A 116 19.84 14.83 -2.86
C LYS A 116 18.32 14.74 -2.82
N GLU A 117 17.74 13.84 -3.62
CA GLU A 117 16.30 13.56 -3.63
C GLU A 117 15.83 13.02 -2.28
N LEU A 118 16.52 12.02 -1.73
CA LEU A 118 16.17 11.47 -0.42
C LEU A 118 16.24 12.52 0.69
N LYS A 119 17.26 13.37 0.71
CA LYS A 119 17.36 14.51 1.65
C LYS A 119 16.20 15.49 1.49
N THR A 120 15.85 15.83 0.24
CA THR A 120 14.73 16.74 -0.06
C THR A 120 13.39 16.15 0.43
N MET A 121 13.21 14.83 0.28
CA MET A 121 12.02 14.14 0.81
C MET A 121 11.98 14.20 2.34
N ILE A 122 13.11 13.95 3.02
CA ILE A 122 13.22 14.06 4.48
C ILE A 122 12.83 15.47 4.93
N ASP A 123 13.43 16.50 4.32
CA ASP A 123 13.15 17.90 4.65
C ASP A 123 11.66 18.22 4.46
N TYR A 124 11.06 17.77 3.36
CA TYR A 124 9.64 17.93 3.10
C TYR A 124 8.77 17.25 4.18
N TYR A 125 8.99 15.97 4.47
CA TYR A 125 8.16 15.24 5.42
C TYR A 125 8.33 15.73 6.87
N GLN A 126 9.46 16.33 7.20
CA GLN A 126 9.67 16.98 8.50
C GLN A 126 9.02 18.37 8.61
N SER A 127 8.76 19.03 7.48
CA SER A 127 8.12 20.35 7.43
C SER A 127 6.66 20.32 7.93
N PRO A 128 6.10 21.49 8.34
CA PRO A 128 4.68 21.59 8.71
C PRO A 128 3.72 21.14 7.59
N ALA A 129 4.07 21.43 6.34
CA ALA A 129 3.27 21.04 5.17
C ALA A 129 3.30 19.53 4.96
N GLY A 130 4.47 18.89 5.02
CA GLY A 130 4.60 17.44 4.89
C GLY A 130 3.87 16.69 5.99
N LYS A 131 4.02 17.11 7.25
CA LYS A 131 3.28 16.54 8.40
C LYS A 131 1.77 16.67 8.23
N LYS A 132 1.29 17.83 7.78
CA LYS A 132 -0.15 18.02 7.49
C LYS A 132 -0.60 17.10 6.36
N GLY A 133 0.18 17.01 5.29
CA GLY A 133 -0.07 16.12 4.14
C GLY A 133 -0.24 14.66 4.57
N MET A 134 0.70 14.13 5.37
CA MET A 134 0.62 12.76 5.89
C MET A 134 -0.61 12.53 6.78
N LYS A 135 -1.00 13.52 7.58
CA LYS A 135 -2.19 13.42 8.44
C LYS A 135 -3.50 13.42 7.65
N ILE A 136 -3.61 14.24 6.61
CA ILE A 136 -4.87 14.41 5.85
C ILE A 136 -4.99 13.44 4.67
N GLY A 137 -3.88 12.92 4.14
CA GLY A 137 -3.84 12.03 2.98
C GLY A 137 -4.83 10.86 3.06
N PRO A 138 -4.82 10.06 4.15
CA PRO A 138 -5.75 8.94 4.29
C PRO A 138 -7.23 9.36 4.32
N GLN A 139 -7.56 10.54 4.85
CA GLN A 139 -8.93 11.05 4.81
C GLN A 139 -9.31 11.47 3.39
N PHE A 140 -8.42 12.16 2.68
CA PHE A 140 -8.65 12.57 1.31
C PHE A 140 -8.86 11.37 0.38
N GLU A 141 -8.10 10.29 0.56
CA GLU A 141 -8.32 9.02 -0.16
C GLU A 141 -9.69 8.40 0.13
N LYS A 142 -10.10 8.36 1.41
CA LYS A 142 -11.45 7.90 1.79
C LYS A 142 -12.54 8.75 1.14
N ASP A 143 -12.35 10.06 1.12
CA ASP A 143 -13.31 10.98 0.51
C ASP A 143 -13.42 10.76 -0.99
N ILE A 144 -12.31 10.52 -1.69
CA ILE A 144 -12.31 10.16 -3.13
C ILE A 144 -13.05 8.84 -3.36
N VAL A 145 -12.78 7.80 -2.56
CA VAL A 145 -13.46 6.50 -2.68
C VAL A 145 -14.97 6.64 -2.42
N ASN A 146 -15.35 7.39 -1.38
CA ASN A 146 -16.75 7.64 -1.06
C ASN A 146 -17.46 8.46 -2.14
N MET A 147 -16.75 9.41 -2.75
CA MET A 147 -17.26 10.20 -3.86
C MET A 147 -17.47 9.33 -5.10
N LYS A 148 -16.54 8.41 -5.42
CA LYS A 148 -16.75 7.40 -6.48
C LYS A 148 -17.98 6.53 -6.19
N ARG A 149 -18.12 6.01 -4.97
CA ARG A 149 -19.27 5.19 -4.57
C ARG A 149 -20.60 5.93 -4.65
N SER A 150 -20.66 7.16 -4.17
CA SER A 150 -21.91 7.93 -4.10
C SER A 150 -22.33 8.53 -5.43
N ARG A 151 -21.39 8.82 -6.33
CA ARG A 151 -21.66 9.50 -7.60
C ARG A 151 -21.45 8.64 -8.83
N LEU A 152 -20.31 7.95 -8.91
CA LEU A 152 -19.92 7.22 -10.12
C LEU A 152 -20.63 5.87 -10.22
N GLU A 153 -20.72 5.10 -9.14
CA GLU A 153 -21.38 3.78 -9.17
C GLU A 153 -22.84 3.86 -9.64
N PRO A 154 -23.70 4.79 -9.15
CA PRO A 154 -25.08 4.90 -9.65
C PRO A 154 -25.15 5.26 -11.13
N MET A 155 -24.21 6.07 -11.63
CA MET A 155 -24.15 6.43 -13.05
C MET A 155 -23.76 5.23 -13.90
N VAL A 156 -22.75 4.48 -13.49
CA VAL A 156 -22.32 3.24 -14.17
C VAL A 156 -23.46 2.22 -14.18
N ASP A 157 -24.12 2.01 -13.04
CA ASP A 157 -25.28 1.11 -12.94
C ASP A 157 -26.42 1.53 -13.87
N LYS A 158 -26.71 2.84 -13.93
CA LYS A 158 -27.71 3.39 -14.85
C LYS A 158 -27.33 3.12 -16.30
N THR A 159 -26.11 3.48 -16.72
CA THR A 159 -25.64 3.26 -18.10
C THR A 159 -25.60 1.78 -18.46
N TYR A 160 -25.21 0.91 -17.53
CA TYR A 160 -25.23 -0.53 -17.74
C TYR A 160 -26.65 -1.06 -17.98
N ARG A 161 -27.63 -0.62 -17.18
CA ARG A 161 -29.04 -0.98 -17.38
C ARG A 161 -29.59 -0.47 -18.71
N GLU A 162 -29.24 0.75 -19.09
CA GLU A 162 -29.64 1.33 -20.39
C GLU A 162 -29.07 0.52 -21.56
N ALA A 163 -27.79 0.16 -21.50
CA ALA A 163 -27.14 -0.67 -22.53
C ALA A 163 -27.80 -2.07 -22.64
N LEU A 164 -28.08 -2.73 -21.51
CA LEU A 164 -28.78 -4.02 -21.50
C LEU A 164 -30.19 -3.90 -22.07
N SER A 165 -30.93 -2.83 -21.72
CA SER A 165 -32.25 -2.58 -22.26
C SER A 165 -32.23 -2.38 -23.78
N GLN A 166 -31.24 -1.64 -24.31
CA GLN A 166 -31.07 -1.45 -25.75
C GLN A 166 -30.72 -2.75 -26.47
N ALA A 167 -30.00 -3.66 -25.82
CA ALA A 167 -29.67 -4.99 -26.34
C ALA A 167 -30.84 -5.99 -26.23
N GLY A 168 -32.01 -5.58 -25.72
CA GLY A 168 -33.17 -6.47 -25.53
C GLY A 168 -33.03 -7.46 -24.36
N ILE A 169 -32.09 -7.22 -23.44
CA ILE A 169 -31.83 -8.08 -22.28
C ILE A 169 -32.62 -7.54 -21.08
N ALA A 170 -33.56 -8.34 -20.57
CA ALA A 170 -34.36 -7.97 -19.40
C ALA A 170 -33.49 -7.92 -18.13
N VAL A 171 -33.43 -6.76 -17.47
CA VAL A 171 -32.74 -6.60 -16.19
C VAL A 171 -33.74 -6.68 -15.05
N GLY A 172 -33.69 -7.74 -14.25
CA GLY A 172 -34.49 -7.85 -13.03
C GLY A 172 -34.23 -6.69 -12.06
N LYS A 173 -35.26 -6.26 -11.32
CA LYS A 173 -35.09 -5.31 -10.20
C LYS A 173 -34.12 -5.93 -9.20
N ALA A 174 -32.93 -5.36 -9.08
CA ALA A 174 -32.00 -5.75 -8.02
C ALA A 174 -32.66 -5.38 -6.68
N GLY A 175 -33.04 -6.41 -5.92
CA GLY A 175 -33.62 -6.27 -4.61
C GLY A 175 -32.68 -5.47 -3.72
N GLY A 176 -33.19 -4.32 -3.24
CA GLY A 176 -32.58 -3.65 -2.11
C GLY A 176 -32.58 -4.57 -0.91
N LYS A 177 -31.39 -4.75 -0.32
CA LYS A 177 -31.13 -4.79 1.12
C LYS A 177 -29.63 -4.99 1.30
N ALA A 178 -28.90 -3.88 1.40
CA ALA A 178 -27.65 -3.88 2.16
C ALA A 178 -28.03 -3.57 3.63
N LYS A 179 -27.84 -4.56 4.50
CA LYS A 179 -27.70 -4.35 5.95
C LYS A 179 -26.24 -4.11 6.25
#